data_AF-A0A3S5AED1-F1
#
_entry.id   AF-A0A3S5AED1-F1
#
_cell.length_a   1.000
_cell.length_b   1.000
_cell.length_c   1.000
_cell.angle_alpha   90.00
_cell.angle_beta   90.00
_cell.angle_gamma   90.00
#
_symmetry.space_group_name_H-M   'P 1'
#
loop_
_entity.id
_entity.type
_entity.pdbx_description
1 polymer ?
#
loop_
_entity_poly.entity_id
_entity_poly.type
_entity_poly.pdbx_seq_one_letter_code
_entity_poly.pdbx_strand_id
1 'polypeptide(L)' 'MRVLLKAGADPDRLNDRGQTALVCAVFRDNLTISQLLLDAGANASLGTQTPADVARFFDLPRMQELLATAASTAE' A
#
# COMPACT_ATOMS: atom_id res chain seq x y z
N MET A 1 17.20 -1.52 10.37
CA MET A 1 15.95 -0.79 10.13
C MET A 1 16.27 0.68 9.79
N ARG A 2 16.55 1.02 8.50
CA ARG A 2 16.54 2.43 7.99
C ARG A 2 16.97 2.68 6.54
N VAL A 3 17.47 1.71 5.77
CA VAL A 3 18.22 2.06 4.53
C VAL A 3 17.34 2.37 3.31
N LEU A 4 16.02 2.08 3.31
CA LEU A 4 15.14 2.37 2.17
C LEU A 4 14.25 3.61 2.35
N LEU A 5 14.38 4.35 3.45
CA LEU A 5 13.73 5.67 3.61
C LEU A 5 14.51 6.81 2.92
N LYS A 6 15.53 6.49 2.10
CA LYS A 6 16.38 7.49 1.41
C LYS A 6 16.06 7.69 -0.06
N ALA A 7 14.95 7.15 -0.55
CA ALA A 7 14.32 7.70 -1.74
C ALA A 7 13.22 8.62 -1.22
N GLY A 8 13.32 9.93 -1.45
CA GLY A 8 12.18 10.86 -1.31
C GLY A 8 11.09 10.55 -2.34
N ALA A 9 10.74 9.27 -2.47
CA ALA A 9 9.62 8.79 -3.24
C ALA A 9 8.41 8.99 -2.35
N ASP A 10 7.67 10.07 -2.61
CA ASP A 10 6.34 10.26 -2.04
C ASP A 10 5.53 8.97 -2.25
N PRO A 11 5.14 8.25 -1.18
CA PRO A 11 4.37 7.01 -1.31
C PRO A 11 3.00 7.25 -1.93
N ASP A 12 2.52 8.49 -1.85
CA ASP A 12 1.29 9.00 -2.44
C ASP A 12 1.44 9.42 -3.92
N ARG A 13 2.66 9.39 -4.47
CA ARG A 13 2.87 9.70 -5.89
C ARG A 13 2.27 8.60 -6.75
N LEU A 14 1.38 9.01 -7.64
CA LEU A 14 0.79 8.15 -8.64
C LEU A 14 1.75 7.94 -9.81
N ASN A 15 1.85 6.70 -10.29
CA ASN A 15 2.51 6.39 -11.55
C ASN A 15 1.63 6.79 -12.75
N ASP A 16 2.12 6.61 -13.99
CA ASP A 16 1.36 6.85 -15.24
C ASP A 16 0.03 6.08 -15.34
N ARG A 17 -0.17 5.04 -14.51
CA ARG A 17 -1.40 4.25 -14.43
C ARG A 17 -2.33 4.70 -13.28
N GLY A 18 -2.02 5.79 -12.59
CA GLY A 18 -2.82 6.27 -11.46
C GLY A 18 -2.70 5.40 -10.20
N GLN A 19 -1.63 4.61 -10.07
CA GLN A 19 -1.40 3.70 -8.95
C GLN A 19 -0.34 4.23 -7.99
N THR A 20 -0.58 4.10 -6.69
CA THR A 20 0.40 4.39 -5.64
C THR A 20 1.41 3.25 -5.49
N ALA A 21 2.50 3.51 -4.76
CA ALA A 21 3.47 2.47 -4.40
C ALA A 21 2.80 1.30 -3.64
N LEU A 22 1.81 1.60 -2.79
CA LEU A 22 1.07 0.60 -2.01
C LEU A 22 0.20 -0.28 -2.91
N VAL A 23 -0.47 0.29 -3.92
CA VAL A 23 -1.22 -0.49 -4.93
C VAL A 23 -0.30 -1.46 -5.68
N CYS A 24 0.91 -1.01 -6.07
CA CYS A 24 1.87 -1.89 -6.73
C CYS A 24 2.37 -3.03 -5.81
N ALA A 25 2.51 -2.78 -4.51
CA ALA A 25 2.89 -3.80 -3.53
C ALA A 25 1.78 -4.84 -3.34
N VAL A 26 0.52 -4.39 -3.24
CA VAL A 26 -0.66 -5.25 -3.15
C VAL A 26 -0.84 -6.10 -4.42
N PHE A 27 -0.69 -5.48 -5.59
CA PHE A 27 -0.78 -6.20 -6.87
C PHE A 27 0.28 -7.31 -6.99
N ARG A 28 1.43 -7.15 -6.33
CA ARG A 28 2.50 -8.14 -6.28
C ARG A 28 2.36 -9.14 -5.12
N ASP A 29 1.27 -9.07 -4.35
CA ASP A 29 1.04 -9.84 -3.12
C ASP A 29 2.21 -9.73 -2.11
N ASN A 30 2.87 -8.58 -2.06
CA ASN A 30 4.07 -8.40 -1.25
C ASN A 30 3.75 -7.77 0.10
N LEU A 31 3.33 -8.62 1.05
CA LEU A 31 2.96 -8.20 2.42
C LEU A 31 4.06 -7.39 3.10
N THR A 32 5.33 -7.78 2.94
CA THR A 32 6.46 -7.08 3.58
C THR A 32 6.62 -5.66 3.06
N ILE A 33 6.50 -5.45 1.74
CA ILE A 33 6.56 -4.10 1.16
C ILE A 33 5.31 -3.30 1.54
N SER A 34 4.13 -3.92 1.53
CA SER A 34 2.90 -3.25 1.95
C SER A 34 3.00 -2.76 3.40
N GLN A 35 3.51 -3.58 4.33
CA GLN A 35 3.77 -3.15 5.71
C GLN A 35 4.76 -1.99 5.79
N LEU A 36 5.87 -2.08 5.08
CA LEU A 36 6.89 -1.02 5.06
C LEU A 36 6.32 0.31 4.54
N LEU A 37 5.47 0.26 3.52
CA LEU A 37 4.82 1.45 2.97
C LEU A 37 3.80 2.02 3.96
N LEU A 38 3.00 1.17 4.59
CA LEU A 38 2.04 1.60 5.62
C LEU A 38 2.73 2.19 6.85
N ASP A 39 3.82 1.58 7.32
CA ASP A 39 4.69 2.10 8.39
C ASP A 39 5.34 3.44 8.01
N ALA A 40 5.66 3.62 6.73
CA ALA A 40 6.13 4.89 6.18
C ALA A 40 5.03 5.94 6.01
N GLY A 41 3.76 5.64 6.36
CA GLY A 41 2.63 6.55 6.25
C GLY A 41 1.94 6.58 4.88
N ALA A 42 2.15 5.56 4.04
CA ALA A 42 1.47 5.47 2.75
C ALA A 42 -0.05 5.39 2.93
N ASN A 43 -0.78 6.20 2.19
CA ASN A 43 -2.22 6.24 2.30
C ASN A 43 -2.88 5.05 1.56
N ALA A 44 -3.55 4.18 2.31
CA ALA A 44 -4.30 3.04 1.78
C ALA A 44 -5.58 3.42 1.01
N SER A 45 -5.93 4.70 0.96
CA SER A 45 -7.11 5.20 0.23
C SER A 45 -6.74 6.01 -1.02
N LEU A 46 -5.46 6.07 -1.39
CA LEU A 46 -4.99 6.85 -2.54
C LEU A 46 -4.80 5.98 -3.80
N GLY A 47 -5.14 6.56 -4.96
CA GLY A 47 -5.03 5.96 -6.29
C GLY A 47 -6.38 5.82 -7.01
N THR A 48 -6.33 5.58 -8.31
CA THR A 48 -7.53 5.30 -9.13
C THR A 48 -8.24 4.02 -8.70
N GLN A 49 -7.46 3.02 -8.27
CA GLN A 49 -7.96 1.84 -7.58
C GLN A 49 -7.27 1.78 -6.23
N THR A 50 -8.05 1.71 -5.15
CA THR A 50 -7.48 1.62 -3.81
C THR A 50 -6.74 0.27 -3.64
N PRO A 51 -5.69 0.20 -2.83
CA PRO A 51 -5.06 -1.07 -2.48
C PRO A 51 -6.07 -2.07 -1.90
N ALA A 52 -7.11 -1.61 -1.21
CA ALA A 52 -8.20 -2.47 -0.72
C ALA A 52 -9.03 -3.08 -1.88
N ASP A 53 -9.40 -2.28 -2.89
CA ASP A 53 -10.08 -2.76 -4.10
C ASP A 53 -9.22 -3.79 -4.85
N VAL A 54 -7.92 -3.52 -4.99
CA VAL A 54 -7.00 -4.44 -5.66
C VAL A 54 -6.87 -5.73 -4.85
N ALA A 55 -6.69 -5.67 -3.53
CA ALA A 55 -6.64 -6.85 -2.68
C ALA A 55 -7.95 -7.68 -2.74
N ARG A 56 -9.09 -7.03 -2.95
CA ARG A 56 -10.38 -7.70 -3.17
C ARG A 56 -10.49 -8.31 -4.56
N PHE A 57 -10.02 -7.62 -5.59
CA PHE A 57 -10.04 -8.10 -6.97
C PHE A 57 -9.14 -9.33 -7.18
N PHE A 58 -8.00 -9.38 -6.50
CA PHE A 58 -7.06 -10.50 -6.54
C PHE A 58 -7.35 -11.61 -5.52
N ASP A 59 -8.41 -11.49 -4.74
CA ASP A 59 -8.78 -12.42 -3.66
C ASP A 59 -7.61 -12.70 -2.70
N LEU A 60 -7.01 -11.63 -2.16
CA LEU A 60 -5.86 -11.69 -1.25
C LEU A 60 -6.32 -11.45 0.20
N PRO A 61 -6.83 -12.47 0.92
CA PRO A 61 -7.40 -12.30 2.25
C PRO A 61 -6.38 -11.75 3.25
N ARG A 62 -5.13 -12.22 3.19
CA ARG A 62 -4.05 -11.73 4.06
C ARG A 62 -3.74 -10.26 3.86
N MET A 63 -3.79 -9.79 2.62
CA MET A 63 -3.54 -8.39 2.31
C MET A 63 -4.71 -7.50 2.74
N GLN A 64 -5.95 -7.98 2.59
CA GLN A 64 -7.14 -7.29 3.09
C GLN A 64 -7.12 -7.12 4.60
N GLU A 65 -6.76 -8.17 5.35
CA GLU A 65 -6.59 -8.09 6.81
C GLU A 65 -5.55 -7.03 7.18
N LEU A 66 -4.43 -6.99 6.47
CA LEU A 66 -3.33 -6.07 6.71
C LEU A 66 -3.72 -4.61 6.48
N LEU A 67 -4.40 -4.35 5.36
CA LEU A 67 -4.91 -3.02 5.02
C LEU A 67 -6.01 -2.57 5.98
N ALA A 68 -6.88 -3.48 6.41
CA ALA A 68 -7.93 -3.21 7.40
C ALA A 68 -7.36 -2.85 8.78
N THR A 69 -6.33 -3.59 9.23
CA THR A 69 -5.58 -3.24 10.46
C THR A 69 -4.92 -1.87 10.35
N ALA A 70 -4.28 -1.56 9.22
CA ALA A 70 -3.61 -0.28 9.05
C ALA A 70 -4.60 0.90 9.02
N ALA A 71 -5.76 0.74 8.37
CA ALA A 71 -6.82 1.76 8.37
C ALA A 71 -7.37 2.04 9.78
N SER A 72 -7.47 1.02 10.63
CA SER A 72 -7.93 1.17 12.01
C SER A 72 -6.92 1.85 12.95
N THR A 73 -5.65 1.99 12.54
CA THR A 73 -4.58 2.58 13.38
C THR A 73 -4.41 4.08 13.10
N ALA A 74 -5.06 4.63 12.08
CA ALA A 74 -4.96 6.02 11.66
C ALA A 74 -6.04 6.94 12.27
N GLU A 75 -6.80 6.46 13.26
CA GLU A 75 -7.88 7.19 13.96
C GLU A 75 -7.42 7.79 15.30
#